data_AF-A0A7S3Z4H4-F1
#
_entry.id   AF-A0A7S3Z4H4-F1
#
_cell.length_a   1.000
_cell.length_b   1.000
_cell.length_c   1.000
_cell.angle_alpha   90.00
_cell.angle_beta   90.00
_cell.angle_gamma   90.00
#
_symmetry.space_group_name_H-M   'P 1'
#
loop_
_entity.id
_entity.type
_entity.pdbx_description
1 polymer ?
#
loop_
_entity_poly.entity_id
_entity_poly.type
_entity_poly.pdbx_seq_one_letter_code
_entity_poly.pdbx_strand_id
1 'polypeptide(L)'
;KTQKDGGTVDRATAINQLWASPKTGLTTRFEHLLMDPLQPVTNEETLHLRAVQRMLKTDVRALPRILDLIDWCHRDGAQQEVIDVLSVWKVPESPTDILSLLLPRFQHPILRQYAVIILRESLDDDQFITILPQLLQCAYSERYHWNGLVSLLLQRAVNNPEQVGFMMAWHLRACIKDEM
;
A
#
# COMPACT_ATOMS: atom_id res chain seq x y z
N LYS A 1 46.81 29.17 16.27
CA LYS A 1 46.61 28.79 14.85
C LYS A 1 45.97 27.43 14.82
N THR A 2 44.65 27.43 14.67
CA THR A 2 43.79 26.29 14.36
C THR A 2 44.03 25.84 12.92
N GLN A 3 44.10 24.54 12.66
CA GLN A 3 43.35 23.91 11.57
C GLN A 3 43.32 22.39 11.82
N LYS A 4 42.12 21.86 12.03
CA LYS A 4 41.78 20.44 12.04
C LYS A 4 41.58 20.01 10.57
N ASP A 5 42.39 19.10 10.06
CA ASP A 5 42.07 18.39 8.82
C ASP A 5 41.43 17.05 9.19
N GLY A 6 40.13 17.12 9.50
CA GLY A 6 39.26 15.95 9.49
C GLY A 6 39.01 15.59 8.03
N GLY A 7 39.45 14.41 7.62
CA GLY A 7 39.19 13.86 6.29
C GLY A 7 37.69 13.81 6.03
N THR A 8 37.21 14.80 5.28
CA THR A 8 35.86 14.81 4.71
C THR A 8 35.82 13.69 3.69
N VAL A 9 35.47 12.48 4.13
CA VAL A 9 35.05 11.41 3.23
C VAL A 9 33.87 11.98 2.46
N ASP A 10 34.13 12.28 1.19
CA ASP A 10 33.23 12.98 0.31
C ASP A 10 31.89 12.24 0.29
N ARG A 11 30.84 12.88 0.83
CA ARG A 11 29.51 12.26 0.95
C ARG A 11 29.08 11.72 -0.40
N ALA A 12 29.42 12.42 -1.49
CA ALA A 12 29.19 12.01 -2.88
C ALA A 12 29.83 10.65 -3.23
N THR A 13 30.99 10.34 -2.66
CA THR A 13 31.74 9.10 -2.91
C THR A 13 31.20 7.93 -2.09
N ALA A 14 30.84 8.16 -0.81
CA ALA A 14 30.25 7.13 0.04
C ALA A 14 28.89 6.65 -0.48
N ILE A 15 28.13 7.59 -1.01
CA ILE A 15 26.78 7.38 -1.54
C ILE A 15 26.92 6.61 -2.88
N ASN A 16 27.90 6.96 -3.74
CA ASN A 16 28.27 6.20 -4.95
C ASN A 16 28.74 4.77 -4.68
N GLN A 17 29.47 4.53 -3.60
CA GLN A 17 29.89 3.18 -3.20
C GLN A 17 28.74 2.34 -2.63
N LEU A 18 27.76 2.97 -1.96
CA LEU A 18 26.52 2.31 -1.52
C LEU A 18 25.67 1.83 -2.71
N TRP A 19 25.68 2.54 -3.85
CA TRP A 19 24.88 2.21 -5.03
C TRP A 19 25.54 1.22 -6.00
N ALA A 20 26.82 0.90 -5.81
CA ALA A 20 27.54 -0.09 -6.63
C ALA A 20 27.37 -1.53 -6.14
N SER A 21 26.68 -1.75 -5.01
CA SER A 21 26.54 -3.09 -4.42
C SER A 21 25.52 -3.95 -5.19
N PRO A 22 25.73 -5.27 -5.33
CA PRO A 22 24.84 -6.13 -6.08
C PRO A 22 23.43 -6.14 -5.46
N LYS A 23 22.42 -6.34 -6.31
CA LYS A 23 20.98 -6.39 -5.99
C LYS A 23 20.61 -7.17 -4.71
N THR A 24 21.46 -8.06 -4.25
CA THR A 24 21.28 -8.98 -3.11
C THR A 24 21.61 -8.36 -1.73
N GLY A 25 22.55 -7.41 -1.64
CA GLY A 25 22.99 -6.90 -0.33
C GLY A 25 22.06 -5.85 0.28
N LEU A 26 21.51 -4.97 -0.57
CA LEU A 26 20.65 -3.86 -0.14
C LEU A 26 19.22 -4.31 0.18
N THR A 27 18.70 -5.32 -0.53
CA THR A 27 17.39 -5.93 -0.19
C THR A 27 17.47 -6.61 1.17
N THR A 28 18.51 -7.42 1.43
CA THR A 28 18.65 -8.16 2.70
C THR A 28 18.67 -7.24 3.93
N ARG A 29 19.32 -6.06 3.84
CA ARG A 29 19.42 -5.13 4.98
C ARG A 29 18.07 -4.47 5.33
N PHE A 30 17.25 -4.21 4.33
CA PHE A 30 15.97 -3.50 4.49
C PHE A 30 14.75 -4.39 4.27
N GLU A 31 14.94 -5.70 4.09
CA GLU A 31 13.87 -6.69 4.06
C GLU A 31 12.97 -6.54 5.29
N HIS A 32 13.57 -6.35 6.48
CA HIS A 32 12.80 -6.13 7.70
C HIS A 32 11.86 -4.90 7.61
N LEU A 33 12.27 -3.82 6.93
CA LEU A 33 11.44 -2.61 6.73
C LEU A 33 10.29 -2.83 5.74
N LEU A 34 10.47 -3.76 4.79
CA LEU A 34 9.45 -4.18 3.85
C LEU A 34 8.45 -5.17 4.49
N MET A 35 8.86 -5.91 5.53
CA MET A 35 8.05 -6.96 6.15
C MET A 35 7.16 -6.46 7.31
N ASP A 36 7.54 -5.39 8.03
CA ASP A 36 6.75 -4.89 9.16
C ASP A 36 6.08 -3.52 8.87
N PRO A 37 4.78 -3.49 8.53
CA PRO A 37 4.05 -2.26 8.23
C PRO A 37 3.81 -1.36 9.46
N LEU A 38 4.12 -1.82 10.67
CA LEU A 38 3.92 -1.06 11.91
C LEU A 38 5.17 -0.27 12.32
N GLN A 39 6.34 -0.57 11.77
CA GLN A 39 7.54 0.19 12.10
C GLN A 39 7.52 1.59 11.44
N PRO A 40 7.77 2.66 12.21
CA PRO A 40 7.94 3.99 11.65
C PRO A 40 9.25 4.05 10.87
N VAL A 41 9.22 4.69 9.71
CA VAL A 41 10.39 4.86 8.84
C VAL A 41 11.16 6.09 9.30
N THR A 42 12.46 5.94 9.54
CA THR A 42 13.35 7.07 9.86
C THR A 42 13.69 7.87 8.60
N ASN A 43 14.09 9.14 8.77
CA ASN A 43 14.47 10.00 7.64
C ASN A 43 15.60 9.40 6.77
N GLU A 44 16.56 8.71 7.39
CA GLU A 44 17.63 8.03 6.65
C GLU A 44 17.05 6.90 5.79
N GLU A 45 16.18 6.07 6.35
CA GLU A 45 15.54 4.96 5.64
C GLU A 45 14.64 5.45 4.50
N THR A 46 13.92 6.57 4.68
CA THR A 46 13.14 7.20 3.62
C THR A 46 14.01 7.55 2.42
N LEU A 47 15.16 8.18 2.62
CA LEU A 47 16.09 8.54 1.54
C LEU A 47 16.59 7.30 0.80
N HIS A 48 16.90 6.23 1.54
CA HIS A 48 17.34 4.96 0.94
C HIS A 48 16.22 4.30 0.14
N LEU A 49 15.02 4.19 0.70
CA LEU A 49 13.85 3.60 0.03
C LEU A 49 13.53 4.35 -1.27
N ARG A 50 13.62 5.69 -1.28
CA ARG A 50 13.49 6.51 -2.49
C ARG A 50 14.57 6.21 -3.52
N ALA A 51 15.81 5.99 -3.10
CA ALA A 51 16.91 5.65 -4.01
C ALA A 51 16.72 4.28 -4.67
N VAL A 52 16.27 3.28 -3.91
CA VAL A 52 16.05 1.91 -4.41
C VAL A 52 14.66 1.68 -5.00
N GLN A 53 13.78 2.68 -4.92
CA GLN A 53 12.37 2.65 -5.32
C GLN A 53 12.15 1.97 -6.68
N ARG A 54 12.93 2.36 -7.70
CA ARG A 54 12.82 1.82 -9.07
C ARG A 54 13.17 0.33 -9.17
N MET A 55 13.99 -0.18 -8.26
CA MET A 55 14.38 -1.58 -8.21
C MET A 55 13.31 -2.45 -7.55
N LEU A 56 12.46 -1.87 -6.70
CA LEU A 56 11.40 -2.55 -5.96
C LEU A 56 10.07 -2.62 -6.72
N LYS A 57 9.98 -2.05 -7.93
CA LYS A 57 8.74 -2.02 -8.73
C LYS A 57 8.10 -3.39 -9.02
N THR A 58 8.88 -4.47 -8.96
CA THR A 58 8.41 -5.85 -9.15
C THR A 58 7.90 -6.49 -7.86
N ASP A 59 8.28 -5.96 -6.70
CA ASP A 59 7.84 -6.47 -5.40
C ASP A 59 6.65 -5.64 -4.90
N VAL A 60 5.45 -6.19 -5.07
CA VAL A 60 4.20 -5.53 -4.70
C VAL A 60 4.11 -5.27 -3.19
N ARG A 61 4.75 -6.10 -2.37
CA ARG A 61 4.74 -5.97 -0.90
C ARG A 61 5.42 -4.69 -0.43
N ALA A 62 6.34 -4.15 -1.24
CA ALA A 62 7.00 -2.89 -0.98
C ALA A 62 6.14 -1.66 -1.31
N LEU A 63 5.06 -1.82 -2.08
CA LEU A 63 4.25 -0.70 -2.58
C LEU A 63 3.64 0.13 -1.45
N PRO A 64 2.97 -0.44 -0.41
CA PRO A 64 2.46 0.34 0.71
C PRO A 64 3.54 1.17 1.40
N ARG A 65 4.74 0.61 1.54
CA ARG A 65 5.87 1.29 2.15
C ARG A 65 6.34 2.49 1.32
N ILE A 66 6.34 2.38 0.00
CA ILE A 66 6.67 3.51 -0.88
C ILE A 66 5.58 4.58 -0.83
N LEU A 67 4.31 4.18 -0.75
CA LEU A 67 3.19 5.11 -0.61
C LEU A 67 3.22 5.87 0.72
N ASP A 68 3.74 5.28 1.80
CA ASP A 68 3.98 5.98 3.08
C ASP A 68 4.99 7.13 2.96
N LEU A 69 5.88 7.11 1.95
CA LEU A 69 6.89 8.16 1.77
C LEU A 69 6.35 9.43 1.10
N ILE A 70 5.12 9.38 0.58
CA ILE A 70 4.47 10.49 -0.11
C ILE A 70 3.98 11.50 0.92
N ASP A 71 4.24 12.78 0.69
CA ASP A 71 3.72 13.83 1.55
C ASP A 71 2.26 14.14 1.23
N TRP A 72 1.35 13.47 1.93
CA TRP A 72 -0.09 13.63 1.79
C TRP A 72 -0.62 15.03 2.20
N CYS A 73 0.21 15.90 2.80
CA CYS A 73 -0.18 17.27 3.13
C CYS A 73 -0.36 18.15 1.87
N HIS A 74 0.40 17.87 0.81
CA HIS A 74 0.39 18.62 -0.44
C HIS A 74 -0.47 17.90 -1.48
N ARG A 75 -1.80 18.11 -1.47
CA ARG A 75 -2.76 17.34 -2.30
C ARG A 75 -2.35 17.17 -3.76
N ASP A 76 -2.03 18.26 -4.45
CA ASP A 76 -1.73 18.21 -5.89
C ASP A 76 -0.41 17.46 -6.17
N GLY A 77 0.59 17.65 -5.31
CA GLY A 77 1.87 16.94 -5.39
C GLY A 77 1.72 15.45 -5.09
N ALA A 78 1.01 15.11 -4.02
CA ALA A 78 0.73 13.73 -3.61
C ALA A 78 -0.05 12.97 -4.69
N GLN A 79 -1.04 13.61 -5.31
CA GLN A 79 -1.81 13.00 -6.39
C GLN A 79 -0.92 12.61 -7.57
N GLN A 80 -0.10 13.54 -8.08
CA GLN A 80 0.77 13.26 -9.22
C GLN A 80 1.77 12.16 -8.88
N GLU A 81 2.34 12.22 -7.68
CA GLU A 81 3.32 11.25 -7.21
C GLU A 81 2.73 9.84 -7.08
N VAL A 82 1.51 9.71 -6.56
CA VAL A 82 0.79 8.43 -6.53
C VAL A 82 0.59 7.89 -7.94
N ILE A 83 0.16 8.72 -8.88
CA ILE A 83 -0.04 8.30 -10.28
C ILE A 83 1.29 7.80 -10.87
N ASP A 84 2.37 8.55 -10.67
CA ASP A 84 3.70 8.20 -11.17
C ASP A 84 4.18 6.86 -10.59
N VAL A 85 3.98 6.64 -9.29
CA VAL A 85 4.29 5.37 -8.62
C VAL A 85 3.44 4.23 -9.19
N LEU A 86 2.11 4.38 -9.20
CA LEU A 86 1.21 3.31 -9.65
C LEU A 86 1.39 2.96 -11.14
N SER A 87 1.86 3.89 -11.96
CA SER A 87 2.08 3.65 -13.40
C SER A 87 3.26 2.71 -13.71
N VAL A 88 4.22 2.58 -12.80
CA VAL A 88 5.46 1.80 -13.01
C VAL A 88 5.47 0.49 -12.23
N TRP A 89 4.64 0.37 -11.19
CA TRP A 89 4.60 -0.82 -10.34
C TRP A 89 3.90 -2.00 -10.98
N LYS A 90 4.32 -3.22 -10.60
CA LYS A 90 3.55 -4.43 -10.88
C LYS A 90 2.19 -4.30 -10.21
N VAL A 91 1.13 -4.62 -10.96
CA VAL A 91 -0.24 -4.66 -10.43
C VAL A 91 -0.34 -5.74 -9.34
N PRO A 92 -0.90 -5.42 -8.15
CA PRO A 92 -1.20 -6.41 -7.12
C PRO A 92 -2.19 -7.47 -7.61
N GLU A 93 -1.85 -8.74 -7.42
CA GLU A 93 -2.71 -9.87 -7.82
C GLU A 93 -3.24 -10.65 -6.60
N SER A 94 -2.52 -10.61 -5.47
CA SER A 94 -2.90 -11.31 -4.25
C SER A 94 -3.94 -10.52 -3.45
N PRO A 95 -4.97 -11.17 -2.87
CA PRO A 95 -5.94 -10.50 -2.01
C PRO A 95 -5.31 -9.65 -0.90
N THR A 96 -4.26 -10.16 -0.26
CA THR A 96 -3.53 -9.48 0.83
C THR A 96 -2.83 -8.22 0.34
N ASP A 97 -2.21 -8.27 -0.84
CA ASP A 97 -1.50 -7.13 -1.42
C ASP A 97 -2.50 -6.03 -1.78
N ILE A 98 -3.67 -6.38 -2.31
CA ILE A 98 -4.71 -5.40 -2.65
C ILE A 98 -5.31 -4.78 -1.38
N LEU A 99 -5.56 -5.58 -0.33
CA LEU A 99 -6.02 -5.10 0.97
C LEU A 99 -5.05 -4.09 1.60
N SER A 100 -3.74 -4.26 1.39
CA SER A 100 -2.74 -3.33 1.92
C SER A 100 -2.91 -1.89 1.39
N LEU A 101 -3.47 -1.73 0.18
CA LEU A 101 -3.78 -0.42 -0.41
C LEU A 101 -5.06 0.21 0.16
N LEU A 102 -5.92 -0.59 0.81
CA LEU A 102 -7.17 -0.15 1.44
C LEU A 102 -7.01 0.14 2.93
N LEU A 103 -5.78 0.13 3.46
CA LEU A 103 -5.51 0.45 4.86
C LEU A 103 -5.99 1.86 5.23
N PRO A 104 -6.49 2.10 6.46
CA PRO A 104 -7.06 3.38 6.87
C PRO A 104 -6.13 4.60 6.72
N ARG A 105 -4.81 4.38 6.70
CA ARG A 105 -3.79 5.43 6.47
C ARG A 105 -3.81 5.99 5.04
N PHE A 106 -4.31 5.22 4.08
CA PHE A 106 -4.39 5.59 2.68
C PHE A 106 -5.82 6.03 2.33
N GLN A 107 -6.13 7.31 2.49
CA GLN A 107 -7.49 7.84 2.25
C GLN A 107 -7.63 8.57 0.93
N HIS A 108 -6.57 8.63 0.12
CA HIS A 108 -6.58 9.40 -1.12
C HIS A 108 -7.52 8.76 -2.16
N PRO A 109 -8.46 9.50 -2.78
CA PRO A 109 -9.47 8.94 -3.68
C PRO A 109 -8.92 8.14 -4.85
N ILE A 110 -7.81 8.58 -5.44
CA ILE A 110 -7.17 7.90 -6.59
C ILE A 110 -6.64 6.52 -6.20
N LEU A 111 -6.01 6.41 -5.03
CA LEU A 111 -5.48 5.13 -4.55
C LEU A 111 -6.62 4.16 -4.21
N ARG A 112 -7.70 4.67 -3.63
CA ARG A 112 -8.93 3.90 -3.38
C ARG A 112 -9.58 3.41 -4.66
N GLN A 113 -9.72 4.28 -5.65
CA GLN A 113 -10.26 3.92 -6.95
C GLN A 113 -9.40 2.85 -7.64
N TYR A 114 -8.08 3.01 -7.61
CA TYR A 114 -7.14 2.01 -8.13
C TYR A 114 -7.31 0.64 -7.46
N ALA A 115 -7.34 0.60 -6.13
CA ALA A 115 -7.53 -0.64 -5.38
C ALA A 115 -8.88 -1.31 -5.71
N VAL A 116 -9.96 -0.54 -5.86
CA VAL A 116 -11.29 -1.06 -6.24
C VAL A 116 -11.29 -1.64 -7.66
N ILE A 117 -10.59 -1.00 -8.60
CA ILE A 117 -10.45 -1.52 -9.97
C ILE A 117 -9.73 -2.88 -9.94
N ILE A 118 -8.63 -2.98 -9.20
CA ILE A 118 -7.88 -4.24 -9.08
C ILE A 118 -8.72 -5.33 -8.39
N LEU A 119 -9.42 -5.01 -7.31
CA LEU A 119 -10.32 -5.98 -6.65
C LEU A 119 -11.36 -6.52 -7.63
N ARG A 120 -11.89 -5.66 -8.50
CA ARG A 120 -12.89 -6.06 -9.49
C ARG A 120 -12.31 -6.99 -10.55
N GLU A 121 -11.11 -6.69 -11.04
CA GLU A 121 -10.50 -7.35 -12.20
C GLU A 121 -9.69 -8.60 -11.83
N SER A 122 -9.03 -8.60 -10.68
CA SER A 122 -8.03 -9.62 -10.32
C SER A 122 -8.56 -10.73 -9.42
N LEU A 123 -9.63 -10.50 -8.65
CA LEU A 123 -10.14 -11.50 -7.71
C LEU A 123 -11.38 -12.21 -8.23
N ASP A 124 -11.38 -13.54 -8.18
CA ASP A 124 -12.59 -14.33 -8.33
C ASP A 124 -13.49 -14.24 -7.08
N ASP A 125 -14.67 -14.86 -7.11
CA ASP A 125 -15.62 -14.79 -6.00
C ASP A 125 -15.15 -15.57 -4.77
N ASP A 126 -14.42 -16.69 -4.93
CA ASP A 126 -13.91 -17.49 -3.81
C ASP A 126 -12.83 -16.73 -3.02
N GLN A 127 -11.89 -16.10 -3.73
CA GLN A 127 -10.89 -15.20 -3.15
C GLN A 127 -11.54 -13.98 -2.52
N PHE A 128 -12.55 -13.40 -3.18
CA PHE A 128 -13.27 -12.24 -2.67
C PHE A 128 -13.98 -12.56 -1.34
N ILE A 129 -14.64 -13.72 -1.24
CA ILE A 129 -15.29 -14.19 0.00
C ILE A 129 -14.26 -14.37 1.13
N THR A 130 -13.07 -14.89 0.81
CA THR A 130 -12.01 -15.13 1.80
C THR A 130 -11.57 -13.83 2.50
N ILE A 131 -11.57 -12.70 1.80
CA ILE A 131 -11.20 -11.39 2.34
C ILE A 131 -12.40 -10.47 2.64
N LEU A 132 -13.63 -10.96 2.47
CA LEU A 132 -14.85 -10.18 2.61
C LEU A 132 -14.98 -9.50 3.97
N PRO A 133 -14.67 -10.14 5.12
CA PRO A 133 -14.69 -9.46 6.41
C PRO A 133 -13.78 -8.22 6.44
N GLN A 134 -12.57 -8.35 5.91
CA GLN A 134 -11.59 -7.27 5.87
C GLN A 134 -12.05 -6.14 4.93
N LEU A 135 -12.66 -6.46 3.80
CA LEU A 135 -13.23 -5.47 2.88
C LEU A 135 -14.38 -4.69 3.53
N LEU A 136 -15.25 -5.35 4.31
CA LEU A 136 -16.31 -4.69 5.06
C LEU A 136 -15.74 -3.73 6.12
N GLN A 137 -14.68 -4.14 6.82
CA GLN A 137 -13.99 -3.25 7.77
C GLN A 137 -13.34 -2.06 7.07
N CYS A 138 -12.71 -2.27 5.90
CA CYS A 138 -12.20 -1.18 5.08
C CYS A 138 -13.32 -0.21 4.70
N ALA A 139 -14.48 -0.71 4.25
CA ALA A 139 -15.62 0.10 3.89
C ALA A 139 -16.20 0.91 5.07
N TYR A 140 -16.15 0.37 6.29
CA TYR A 140 -16.55 1.09 7.51
C TYR A 140 -15.60 2.24 7.85
N SER A 141 -14.30 2.06 7.60
CA SER A 141 -13.28 3.09 7.85
C SER A 141 -13.26 4.23 6.82
N GLU A 142 -14.09 4.13 5.77
CA GLU A 142 -14.13 5.13 4.70
C GLU A 142 -14.74 6.45 5.17
N ARG A 143 -14.24 7.56 4.59
CA ARG A 143 -14.73 8.90 4.90
C ARG A 143 -16.20 9.12 4.51
N TYR A 144 -16.65 8.42 3.46
CA TYR A 144 -17.99 8.56 2.91
C TYR A 144 -18.70 7.20 2.88
N HIS A 145 -19.97 7.19 3.29
CA HIS A 145 -20.81 5.99 3.30
C HIS A 145 -20.99 5.39 1.90
N TRP A 146 -21.12 6.24 0.87
CA TRP A 146 -21.14 5.80 -0.52
C TRP A 146 -19.76 6.01 -1.14
N ASN A 147 -19.13 4.92 -1.54
CA ASN A 147 -17.81 4.91 -2.15
C ASN A 147 -17.68 3.73 -3.13
N GLY A 148 -16.58 3.71 -3.90
CA GLY A 148 -16.35 2.68 -4.91
C GLY A 148 -16.29 1.26 -4.35
N LEU A 149 -15.76 1.09 -3.13
CA LEU A 149 -15.68 -0.22 -2.48
C LEU A 149 -17.06 -0.75 -2.09
N VAL A 150 -17.92 0.09 -1.50
CA VAL A 150 -19.31 -0.27 -1.18
C VAL A 150 -20.09 -0.61 -2.44
N SER A 151 -19.94 0.17 -3.51
CA SER A 151 -20.57 -0.13 -4.79
C SER A 151 -20.12 -1.47 -5.36
N LEU A 152 -18.83 -1.81 -5.24
CA LEU A 152 -18.30 -3.10 -5.69
C LEU A 152 -18.85 -4.26 -4.86
N LEU A 153 -18.85 -4.13 -3.52
CA LEU A 153 -19.38 -5.12 -2.59
C LEU A 153 -20.84 -5.44 -2.90
N LEU A 154 -21.68 -4.41 -3.07
CA LEU A 154 -23.09 -4.58 -3.41
C LEU A 154 -23.28 -5.20 -4.80
N GLN A 155 -22.51 -4.77 -5.80
CA GLN A 155 -22.58 -5.33 -7.14
C GLN A 155 -22.23 -6.83 -7.15
N ARG A 156 -21.16 -7.23 -6.46
CA ARG A 156 -20.76 -8.65 -6.33
C ARG A 156 -21.80 -9.46 -5.57
N ALA A 157 -22.33 -8.94 -4.46
CA ALA A 157 -23.37 -9.59 -3.68
C ALA A 157 -24.67 -9.83 -4.47
N VAL A 158 -25.07 -8.89 -5.33
CA VAL A 158 -26.26 -9.04 -6.20
C VAL A 158 -26.01 -10.04 -7.33
N ASN A 159 -24.80 -10.06 -7.90
CA ASN A 159 -24.45 -10.96 -8.99
C ASN A 159 -24.27 -12.42 -8.53
N ASN A 160 -23.80 -12.63 -7.30
CA ASN A 160 -23.63 -13.95 -6.69
C ASN A 160 -24.31 -13.97 -5.30
N PRO A 161 -25.66 -14.01 -5.25
CA PRO A 161 -26.41 -13.90 -4.01
C PRO A 161 -26.27 -15.14 -3.12
N GLU A 162 -26.06 -16.32 -3.71
CA GLU A 162 -25.98 -17.58 -2.98
C GLU A 162 -24.72 -17.70 -2.13
N GLN A 163 -23.59 -17.15 -2.62
CA GLN A 163 -22.32 -17.23 -1.92
C GLN A 163 -21.91 -15.87 -1.34
N VAL A 164 -21.59 -14.90 -2.21
CA VAL A 164 -21.09 -13.58 -1.78
C VAL A 164 -22.16 -12.83 -0.99
N GLY A 165 -23.39 -12.78 -1.52
CA GLY A 165 -24.50 -12.09 -0.87
C GLY A 165 -24.88 -12.71 0.49
N PHE A 166 -24.97 -14.03 0.55
CA PHE A 166 -25.24 -14.76 1.80
C PHE A 166 -24.17 -14.49 2.85
N MET A 167 -22.88 -14.64 2.51
CA MET A 167 -21.77 -14.39 3.43
C MET A 167 -21.74 -12.93 3.89
N MET A 168 -21.95 -11.97 2.99
CA MET A 168 -22.00 -10.55 3.32
C MET A 168 -23.14 -10.24 4.31
N ALA A 169 -24.32 -10.83 4.11
CA ALA A 169 -25.46 -10.64 5.01
C ALA A 169 -25.16 -11.12 6.44
N TRP A 170 -24.45 -12.25 6.58
CA TRP A 170 -24.04 -12.75 7.90
C TRP A 170 -23.03 -11.85 8.58
N HIS A 171 -22.02 -11.38 7.86
CA HIS A 171 -21.03 -10.45 8.42
C HIS A 171 -21.67 -9.14 8.85
N LEU A 172 -22.54 -8.55 8.02
CA LEU A 172 -23.26 -7.32 8.38
C LEU A 172 -24.17 -7.49 9.59
N ARG A 173 -24.90 -8.62 9.67
CA ARG A 173 -25.74 -8.93 10.84
C ARG A 173 -24.93 -9.11 12.12
N ALA A 174 -23.70 -9.63 12.02
CA ALA A 174 -22.82 -9.74 13.17
C ALA A 174 -22.36 -8.36 13.64
N CYS A 175 -21.92 -7.48 12.72
CA CYS A 175 -21.45 -6.14 13.06
C CYS A 175 -22.53 -5.27 13.73
N ILE A 176 -23.79 -5.35 13.29
CA ILE A 176 -24.89 -4.56 13.87
C ILE A 176 -25.19 -4.99 15.33
N LYS A 177 -24.96 -6.26 15.67
CA LYS A 177 -25.24 -6.76 17.03
C LYS A 177 -24.25 -6.30 18.07
N ASP A 178 -23.04 -5.90 17.67
CA ASP A 178 -22.00 -5.41 18.58
C ASP A 178 -22.17 -3.92 18.93
N GLU A 179 -23.04 -3.18 18.20
CA GLU A 179 -23.33 -1.76 18.45
C GLU A 179 -24.53 -1.52 19.40
N MET A 180 -25.17 -2.58 19.92
CA MET A 180 -26.30 -2.54 20.87
C MET A 180 -25.91 -3.04 22.26
#